data_AF-A0A7W1D542-F1
#
_entry.id   AF-A0A7W1D542-F1
#
_cell.length_a   1.000
_cell.length_b   1.000
_cell.length_c   1.000
_cell.angle_alpha   90.00
_cell.angle_beta   90.00
_cell.angle_gamma   90.00
#
_symmetry.space_group_name_H-M   'P 1'
#
loop_
_entity.id
_entity.type
_entity.pdbx_description
1 polymer ?
#
loop_
_entity_poly.entity_id
_entity_poly.type
_entity_poly.pdbx_seq_one_letter_code
_entity_poly.pdbx_strand_id
1 'polypeptide(L)'
;KYRNAVDGLRPDDPFFISYRGKRLDRSVISEMVGTYGRQAGVTGVRCSPHTLRHTGAKRFILAGGDVFTLQKLLGHTSLVMVRRYVELGSVDVAVQHDRFSPADSLLRRPTPIRT
;
A
#
# COMPACT_ATOMS: atom_id res chain seq x y z
N LYS A 1 -6.50 19.60 -24.18
CA LYS A 1 -5.27 20.25 -23.65
C LYS A 1 -4.08 19.29 -23.48
N TYR A 2 -4.28 18.00 -23.19
CA TYR A 2 -3.19 17.01 -23.01
C TYR A 2 -2.75 16.28 -24.29
N ARG A 3 -3.56 16.31 -25.35
CA ARG A 3 -3.37 15.53 -26.58
C ARG A 3 -2.03 15.82 -27.27
N ASN A 4 -1.70 17.10 -27.44
CA ASN A 4 -0.42 17.50 -28.05
C ASN A 4 0.83 17.18 -27.19
N ALA A 5 0.66 16.86 -25.90
CA ALA A 5 1.77 16.57 -25.00
C ALA A 5 2.15 15.08 -24.99
N VAL A 6 1.26 14.21 -25.48
CA VAL A 6 1.49 12.77 -25.59
C VAL A 6 1.89 12.34 -27.01
N ASP A 7 1.69 13.21 -27.99
CA ASP A 7 2.09 12.97 -29.37
C ASP A 7 3.62 12.89 -29.47
N GLY A 8 4.15 11.76 -29.93
CA GLY A 8 5.59 11.55 -30.11
C GLY A 8 6.35 11.01 -28.89
N LEU A 9 5.64 10.59 -27.83
CA LEU A 9 6.28 9.89 -26.71
C LEU A 9 6.89 8.55 -27.15
N ARG A 10 8.10 8.29 -26.71
CA ARG A 10 8.84 7.04 -26.90
C ARG A 10 8.66 6.12 -25.68
N PRO A 11 8.94 4.81 -25.81
CA PRO A 11 8.85 3.88 -24.68
C PRO A 11 9.66 4.28 -23.45
N ASP A 12 10.77 4.99 -23.64
CA ASP A 12 11.68 5.42 -22.55
C ASP A 12 11.30 6.77 -21.92
N ASP A 13 10.27 7.43 -22.43
CA ASP A 13 9.86 8.73 -21.90
C ASP A 13 9.15 8.56 -20.53
N PRO A 14 9.12 9.61 -19.68
CA PRO A 14 8.55 9.50 -18.35
C PRO A 14 7.05 9.11 -18.39
N PHE A 15 6.68 8.10 -17.59
CA PHE A 15 5.27 7.66 -17.50
C PHE A 15 4.31 8.78 -17.04
N PHE A 16 4.77 9.65 -16.13
CA PHE A 16 4.02 10.82 -15.69
C PHE A 16 4.62 12.09 -16.29
N ILE A 17 3.82 12.78 -17.11
CA ILE A 17 4.19 14.05 -17.75
C ILE A 17 3.26 15.19 -17.35
N SER A 18 3.81 16.40 -17.39
CA SER A 18 3.05 17.64 -17.30
C SER A 18 2.38 17.97 -18.62
N TYR A 19 1.47 18.96 -18.62
CA TYR A 19 0.86 19.49 -19.84
C TYR A 19 1.86 20.07 -20.85
N ARG A 20 3.13 20.25 -20.46
CA ARG A 20 4.24 20.72 -21.31
C ARG A 20 5.06 19.56 -21.90
N GLY A 21 4.64 18.31 -21.74
CA GLY A 21 5.37 17.13 -22.22
C GLY A 21 6.64 16.77 -21.44
N LYS A 22 6.92 17.48 -20.34
CA LYS A 22 8.08 17.20 -19.47
C LYS A 22 7.69 16.31 -18.30
N ARG A 23 8.66 15.58 -17.72
CA ARG A 23 8.50 14.81 -16.48
C ARG A 23 7.73 15.60 -15.42
N LEU A 24 6.73 14.98 -14.81
CA LEU A 24 5.94 15.58 -13.75
C LEU A 24 6.79 15.71 -12.47
N ASP A 25 6.78 16.90 -11.86
CA ASP A 25 7.52 17.14 -10.63
C ASP A 25 6.79 16.59 -9.39
N ARG A 26 7.56 16.18 -8.38
CA ARG A 26 7.03 15.61 -7.14
C ARG A 26 6.22 16.63 -6.32
N SER A 27 6.58 17.90 -6.37
CA SER A 27 5.84 18.98 -5.70
C SER A 27 4.44 19.12 -6.29
N VAL A 28 4.32 19.04 -7.62
CA VAL A 28 3.04 19.10 -8.34
C VAL A 28 2.13 17.94 -7.92
N ILE A 29 2.67 16.72 -7.81
CA ILE A 29 1.89 15.57 -7.31
C ILE A 29 1.38 15.84 -5.89
N SER A 30 2.22 16.40 -5.03
CA SER A 30 1.83 16.71 -3.65
C SER A 30 0.74 17.77 -3.58
N GLU A 31 0.82 18.80 -4.42
CA GLU A 31 -0.20 19.84 -4.56
C GLU A 31 -1.51 19.31 -5.13
N MET A 32 -1.45 18.46 -6.16
CA MET A 32 -2.61 17.80 -6.75
C MET A 32 -3.36 16.98 -5.69
N VAL A 33 -2.64 16.15 -4.93
CA VAL A 33 -3.25 15.35 -3.85
C VAL A 33 -3.89 16.25 -2.79
N GLY A 34 -3.24 17.35 -2.41
CA GLY A 34 -3.83 18.32 -1.49
C GLY A 34 -5.10 18.98 -2.04
N THR A 35 -5.10 19.31 -3.33
CA THR A 35 -6.24 19.93 -4.02
C THR A 35 -7.43 18.98 -4.10
N TYR A 36 -7.22 17.74 -4.51
CA TYR A 36 -8.27 16.72 -4.53
C TYR A 36 -8.78 16.40 -3.12
N GLY A 37 -7.91 16.42 -2.10
CA GLY A 37 -8.32 16.27 -0.71
C GLY A 37 -9.32 17.35 -0.28
N ARG A 38 -9.05 18.61 -0.62
CA ARG A 38 -9.98 19.73 -0.35
C ARG A 38 -11.28 19.58 -1.12
N GLN A 39 -11.22 19.22 -2.39
CA GLN A 39 -12.42 19.01 -3.23
C GLN A 39 -13.28 17.84 -2.74
N ALA A 40 -12.66 16.80 -2.20
CA ALA A 40 -13.35 15.67 -1.59
C ALA A 40 -13.90 15.96 -0.17
N GLY A 41 -13.72 17.19 0.35
CA GLY A 41 -14.21 17.57 1.67
C GLY A 41 -13.42 16.96 2.83
N VAL A 42 -12.18 16.49 2.60
CA VAL A 42 -11.35 15.93 3.67
C VAL A 42 -10.84 17.06 4.57
N THR A 43 -11.34 17.09 5.81
CA THR A 43 -10.98 18.08 6.83
C THR A 43 -10.21 17.43 7.98
N GLY A 44 -9.45 18.23 8.74
CA GLY A 44 -8.71 17.77 9.92
C GLY A 44 -7.40 17.01 9.66
N VAL A 45 -7.09 16.68 8.40
CA VAL A 45 -5.83 16.00 8.03
C VAL A 45 -5.26 16.58 6.74
N ARG A 46 -3.93 16.73 6.67
CA ARG A 46 -3.24 17.10 5.43
C ARG A 46 -3.27 15.93 4.44
N CYS A 47 -3.97 16.09 3.31
CA CYS A 47 -3.90 15.16 2.18
C CYS A 47 -2.54 15.30 1.48
N SER A 48 -1.75 14.23 1.49
CA SER A 48 -0.44 14.16 0.84
C SER A 48 -0.14 12.73 0.37
N PRO A 49 0.84 12.52 -0.53
CA PRO A 49 1.27 11.18 -0.91
C PRO A 49 1.69 10.30 0.28
N HIS A 50 2.31 10.89 1.31
CA HIS A 50 2.67 10.17 2.54
C HIS A 50 1.43 9.74 3.33
N THR A 51 0.44 10.62 3.46
CA THR A 51 -0.84 10.32 4.12
C THR A 51 -1.58 9.20 3.40
N LEU A 52 -1.63 9.25 2.06
CA LEU A 52 -2.25 8.20 1.25
C LEU A 52 -1.52 6.86 1.40
N ARG A 53 -0.17 6.85 1.39
CA ARG A 53 0.62 5.64 1.64
C ARG A 53 0.30 5.05 3.02
N HIS A 54 0.22 5.89 4.04
CA HIS A 54 -0.13 5.45 5.40
C HIS A 54 -1.53 4.84 5.47
N THR A 55 -2.54 5.50 4.88
CA THR A 55 -3.90 4.99 4.83
C THR A 55 -3.99 3.67 4.05
N GLY A 56 -3.30 3.55 2.91
CA GLY A 56 -3.26 2.33 2.11
C GLY A 56 -2.64 1.16 2.87
N ALA A 57 -1.50 1.40 3.52
CA ALA A 57 -0.83 0.41 4.36
C ALA A 57 -1.71 -0.05 5.53
N LYS A 58 -2.33 0.89 6.24
CA LYS A 58 -3.27 0.58 7.33
C LYS A 58 -4.45 -0.27 6.82
N ARG A 59 -5.08 0.13 5.71
CA ARG A 59 -6.21 -0.61 5.13
C ARG A 59 -5.82 -2.01 4.66
N PHE A 60 -4.61 -2.19 4.15
CA PHE A 60 -4.09 -3.50 3.76
C PHE A 60 -3.97 -4.45 4.96
N ILE A 61 -3.38 -3.98 6.07
CA ILE A 61 -3.26 -4.80 7.30
C ILE A 61 -4.64 -5.08 7.91
N LEU A 62 -5.52 -4.08 7.98
CA LEU A 62 -6.88 -4.27 8.51
C LEU A 62 -7.72 -5.24 7.67
N ALA A 63 -7.42 -5.40 6.39
CA ALA A 63 -8.03 -6.41 5.52
C ALA A 63 -7.44 -7.82 5.71
N GLY A 64 -6.54 -8.01 6.68
CA GLY A 64 -5.87 -9.29 6.94
C GLY A 64 -4.63 -9.54 6.08
N GLY A 65 -4.10 -8.50 5.43
CA GLY A 65 -2.90 -8.61 4.62
C GLY A 65 -1.64 -8.86 5.45
N ASP A 66 -0.71 -9.66 4.90
CA ASP A 66 0.54 -10.01 5.54
C ASP A 66 1.56 -8.85 5.58
N VAL A 67 2.24 -8.73 6.71
CA VAL A 67 3.16 -7.64 7.05
C VAL A 67 4.41 -7.65 6.15
N PHE A 68 4.94 -8.84 5.87
CA PHE A 68 6.12 -8.99 5.01
C PHE A 68 5.80 -8.70 3.54
N THR A 69 4.60 -9.09 3.11
CA THR A 69 4.05 -8.76 1.80
C THR A 69 3.91 -7.24 1.65
N LEU A 70 3.34 -6.57 2.66
CA LEU A 70 3.21 -5.12 2.66
C LEU A 70 4.57 -4.41 2.61
N GLN A 71 5.57 -4.91 3.35
CA GLN A 71 6.93 -4.35 3.32
C GLN A 71 7.51 -4.37 1.91
N LYS A 72 7.38 -5.51 1.20
CA LYS A 72 7.86 -5.68 -0.18
C LYS A 72 7.12 -4.75 -1.14
N LEU A 73 5.79 -4.65 -1.02
CA LEU A 73 4.96 -3.76 -1.85
C LEU A 73 5.35 -2.28 -1.70
N LEU A 74 5.70 -1.86 -0.48
CA LEU A 74 6.10 -0.47 -0.21
C LEU A 74 7.58 -0.18 -0.49
N GLY A 75 8.39 -1.21 -0.75
CA GLY A 75 9.83 -1.08 -0.98
C GLY A 75 10.59 -0.57 0.25
N HIS A 76 10.10 -0.83 1.46
CA HIS A 76 10.76 -0.39 2.68
C HIS A 76 11.92 -1.33 3.04
N THR A 77 13.12 -0.77 3.15
CA THR A 77 14.33 -1.47 3.62
C THR A 77 14.26 -1.83 5.10
N SER A 78 13.39 -1.17 5.88
CA SER A 78 13.24 -1.39 7.32
C SER A 78 11.79 -1.63 7.74
N LEU A 79 11.60 -2.60 8.63
CA LEU A 79 10.32 -2.94 9.27
C LEU A 79 9.83 -1.90 10.27
N VAL A 80 10.64 -0.89 10.62
CA VAL A 80 10.28 0.13 11.63
C VAL A 80 9.01 0.88 11.24
N MET A 81 8.85 1.26 9.96
CA MET A 81 7.62 1.91 9.50
C MET A 81 6.44 0.92 9.44
N VAL A 82 6.73 -0.36 9.24
CA VAL A 82 5.72 -1.41 9.13
C VAL A 82 5.16 -1.80 10.51
N ARG A 83 5.99 -1.78 11.55
CA ARG A 83 5.59 -2.06 12.95
C ARG A 83 4.43 -1.17 13.42
N ARG A 84 4.45 0.11 13.06
CA ARG A 84 3.37 1.06 13.34
C ARG A 84 2.02 0.62 12.73
N TYR A 85 2.03 -0.06 11.58
CA TYR A 85 0.79 -0.56 10.96
C TYR A 85 0.28 -1.82 11.65
N VAL A 86 1.18 -2.66 12.15
CA VAL A 86 0.83 -3.89 12.90
C VAL A 86 0.23 -3.52 14.25
N GLU A 87 0.77 -2.53 14.95
CA GLU A 87 0.18 -2.04 16.21
C GLU A 87 -1.26 -1.51 16.03
N LEU A 88 -1.61 -1.05 14.83
CA LEU A 88 -2.95 -0.53 14.50
C LEU A 88 -3.94 -1.61 14.08
N GLY A 89 -3.45 -2.72 13.55
CA GLY A 89 -4.24 -3.90 13.25
C GLY A 89 -3.86 -4.94 14.28
N SER A 90 -4.51 -4.90 15.44
CA SER A 90 -4.59 -6.04 16.35
C SER A 90 -5.28 -7.18 15.61
N VAL A 91 -4.57 -7.79 14.65
CA VAL A 91 -4.88 -9.12 14.16
C VAL A 91 -4.75 -9.95 15.43
N ASP A 92 -5.89 -10.41 15.93
CA ASP A 92 -5.97 -11.08 17.21
C ASP A 92 -4.91 -12.19 17.22
N VAL A 93 -3.87 -11.98 18.03
CA VAL A 93 -2.70 -12.84 18.06
C VAL A 93 -3.13 -14.25 18.43
N ALA A 94 -4.19 -14.37 19.26
CA ALA A 94 -4.82 -15.64 19.57
C ALA A 94 -5.43 -16.29 18.33
N VAL A 95 -6.18 -15.54 17.50
CA VAL A 95 -6.77 -16.08 16.26
C VAL A 95 -5.71 -16.52 15.25
N GLN A 96 -4.61 -15.78 15.10
CA GLN A 96 -3.51 -16.18 14.22
C GLN A 96 -2.74 -17.37 14.76
N HIS A 97 -2.52 -17.40 16.08
CA HIS A 97 -1.90 -18.53 16.76
C HIS A 97 -2.75 -19.79 16.58
N ASP A 98 -4.06 -19.73 16.82
CA ASP A 98 -4.99 -20.86 16.64
C ASP A 98 -5.02 -21.32 15.17
N ARG A 99 -4.88 -20.40 14.22
CA ARG A 99 -4.92 -20.75 12.79
C ARG A 99 -3.63 -21.34 12.25
N PHE A 100 -2.48 -20.95 12.81
CA PHE A 100 -1.15 -21.32 12.32
C PHE A 100 -0.28 -21.99 13.39
N SER A 101 -0.90 -22.55 14.43
CA SER A 101 -0.20 -23.24 15.52
C SER A 101 0.61 -24.41 14.95
N PRO A 102 1.94 -24.44 15.20
CA PRO A 102 2.76 -25.58 14.81
C PRO A 102 2.30 -26.87 15.48
N ALA A 103 1.78 -26.78 16.71
CA ALA A 103 1.26 -27.93 17.44
C ALA A 103 0.05 -28.54 16.74
N ASP A 104 -0.88 -27.74 16.22
CA ASP A 104 -2.05 -28.26 15.50
C ASP A 104 -1.68 -28.95 14.19
N SER A 105 -0.67 -28.41 13.48
CA SER A 105 -0.14 -29.04 12.27
C SER A 105 0.55 -30.38 12.56
N LEU A 106 1.27 -30.48 13.69
CA LEU A 106 1.99 -31.69 14.10
C LEU A 106 1.08 -32.74 14.75
N LEU A 107 0.01 -32.31 15.43
CA LEU A 107 -0.91 -33.19 16.16
C LEU A 107 -2.09 -33.66 15.29
N ARG A 108 -2.41 -32.97 14.19
CA ARG A 108 -3.34 -33.48 13.16
C ARG A 108 -2.67 -34.63 12.40
N ARG A 109 -3.00 -35.87 12.77
CA ARG A 109 -2.65 -37.06 11.98
C ARG A 109 -3.11 -36.87 10.52
N PRO A 110 -2.24 -37.11 9.51
CA PRO A 110 -2.68 -37.06 8.12
C PRO A 110 -3.80 -38.07 7.92
N THR A 111 -4.93 -37.62 7.38
CA THR A 111 -6.02 -38.49 6.97
C THR A 111 -5.45 -39.48 5.95
N PRO A 112 -5.58 -40.80 6.13
CA PRO A 112 -5.05 -41.75 5.18
C PRO A 112 -5.72 -41.51 3.83
N ILE A 113 -4.90 -41.33 2.80
CA ILE A 113 -5.35 -41.21 1.41
C ILE A 113 -6.03 -42.53 1.09
N ARG A 114 -7.36 -42.53 1.02
CA ARG A 114 -8.15 -43.71 0.71
C ARG A 114 -8.00 -43.97 -0.80
N THR A 115 -7.26 -45.02 -1.13
CA THR A 115 -6.99 -45.51 -2.48
C THR A 115 -8.26 -46.12 -3.08
#